data_AF-A0A1J3DML0-F1
#
_entry.id   AF-A0A1J3DML0-F1
#
_cell.length_a   1.000
_cell.length_b   1.000
_cell.length_c   1.000
_cell.angle_alpha   90.00
_cell.angle_beta   90.00
_cell.angle_gamma   90.00
#
_symmetry.space_group_name_H-M   'P 1'
#
loop_
_entity.id
_entity.type
_entity.pdbx_description
1 polymer ?
#
loop_
_entity_poly.entity_id
_entity_poly.type
_entity_poly.pdbx_seq_one_letter_code
_entity_poly.pdbx_strand_id
1 'polypeptide(L)'
;MTTLNSELKDLEELTLNAKQIQDDMLEEILRVNANTEYLQRFLHGSSDKKLFQKNVPMVSYEDVKPYIERVANGEPSHVISGEPITYFSLSSGTSGGKQ
;
A
#
# COMPACT_ATOMS: atom_id res chain seq x y z
N MET A 1 -21.17 -28.71 0.69
CA MET A 1 -21.59 -28.18 -0.63
C MET A 1 -21.97 -26.69 -0.57
N THR A 2 -22.45 -26.16 0.56
CA THR A 2 -22.80 -24.74 0.70
C THR A 2 -21.60 -23.78 0.65
N THR A 3 -20.46 -24.14 1.25
CA THR A 3 -19.24 -23.30 1.30
C THR A 3 -18.58 -23.10 -0.07
N LEU A 4 -18.50 -24.16 -0.88
CA LEU A 4 -17.93 -24.06 -2.23
C LEU A 4 -18.76 -23.11 -3.13
N ASN A 5 -20.08 -23.13 -2.96
CA ASN A 5 -20.99 -22.25 -3.69
C ASN A 5 -20.91 -20.79 -3.24
N SER A 6 -20.47 -20.49 -2.01
CA SER A 6 -20.19 -19.11 -1.60
C SER A 6 -18.83 -18.64 -2.12
N GLU A 7 -17.79 -19.47 -2.01
CA GLU A 7 -16.44 -19.14 -2.51
C GLU A 7 -16.42 -18.81 -4.01
N LEU A 8 -17.17 -19.58 -4.81
CA LEU A 8 -17.29 -19.32 -6.25
C LEU A 8 -18.04 -18.01 -6.56
N LYS A 9 -19.07 -17.68 -5.77
CA LYS A 9 -19.80 -16.41 -5.92
C LYS A 9 -18.93 -15.22 -5.56
N ASP A 10 -18.13 -15.33 -4.50
CA ASP A 10 -17.19 -14.28 -4.11
C ASP A 10 -16.16 -14.03 -5.23
N LEU A 11 -15.64 -15.10 -5.84
CA LEU A 11 -14.72 -14.99 -6.97
C LEU A 11 -15.37 -14.32 -8.19
N GLU A 12 -16.61 -14.71 -8.53
CA GLU A 12 -17.37 -14.06 -9.61
C GLU A 12 -17.59 -12.58 -9.32
N GLU A 13 -17.97 -12.21 -8.10
CA GLU A 13 -18.18 -10.82 -7.71
C GLU A 13 -16.89 -9.99 -7.80
N LEU A 14 -15.78 -10.52 -7.28
CA LEU A 14 -14.48 -9.86 -7.30
C LEU A 14 -13.98 -9.63 -8.74
N THR A 15 -14.19 -10.61 -9.61
CA THR A 15 -13.69 -10.56 -10.99
C THR A 15 -14.57 -9.74 -11.93
N LEU A 16 -15.90 -9.74 -11.72
CA LEU A 16 -16.84 -8.90 -12.48
C LEU A 16 -16.77 -7.42 -12.10
N ASN A 17 -16.48 -7.11 -10.84
CA ASN A 17 -16.44 -5.74 -10.31
C ASN A 17 -15.03 -5.19 -10.10
N ALA A 18 -14.01 -5.82 -10.71
CA ALA A 18 -12.59 -5.53 -10.46
C ALA A 18 -12.24 -4.05 -10.56
N LYS A 19 -12.81 -3.31 -11.53
CA LYS A 19 -12.57 -1.87 -11.67
C LYS A 19 -13.05 -1.08 -10.45
N GLN A 20 -14.28 -1.31 -10.02
CA GLN A 20 -14.88 -0.59 -8.89
C GLN A 20 -14.11 -0.92 -7.61
N ILE A 21 -13.85 -2.21 -7.39
CA ILE A 21 -13.11 -2.70 -6.21
C ILE A 21 -11.70 -2.09 -6.15
N GLN A 22 -11.00 -2.00 -7.27
CA GLN A 22 -9.66 -1.37 -7.32
C GLN A 22 -9.73 0.15 -7.10
N ASP A 23 -10.77 0.82 -7.60
CA ASP A 23 -10.96 2.25 -7.38
C ASP A 23 -11.23 2.54 -5.89
N ASP A 24 -12.11 1.76 -5.25
CA ASP A 24 -12.44 1.87 -3.83
C ASP A 24 -11.25 1.54 -2.93
N MET A 25 -10.52 0.45 -3.25
CA MET A 25 -9.32 0.04 -2.51
C MET A 25 -8.23 1.12 -2.57
N LEU A 26 -8.01 1.72 -3.75
CA LEU A 26 -7.04 2.81 -3.86
C LEU A 26 -7.47 4.03 -3.03
N GLU A 27 -8.74 4.42 -3.09
CA GLU A 27 -9.26 5.54 -2.29
C GLU A 27 -9.06 5.30 -0.79
N GLU A 28 -9.35 4.09 -0.31
CA GLU A 28 -9.13 3.72 1.08
C GLU A 28 -7.66 3.79 1.48
N ILE A 29 -6.76 3.21 0.67
CA ILE A 29 -5.32 3.27 0.91
C ILE A 29 -4.85 4.73 0.99
N LEU A 30 -5.27 5.58 0.05
CA LEU A 30 -4.85 6.97 0.04
C LEU A 30 -5.42 7.75 1.23
N ARG A 31 -6.67 7.48 1.62
CA ARG A 31 -7.31 8.13 2.77
C ARG A 31 -6.63 7.77 4.09
N VAL A 32 -6.38 6.48 4.33
CA VAL A 32 -5.69 6.00 5.55
C VAL A 32 -4.28 6.58 5.63
N ASN A 33 -3.59 6.68 4.49
CA ASN A 33 -2.19 7.08 4.43
C ASN A 33 -1.98 8.57 4.11
N ALA A 34 -3.05 9.38 4.04
CA ALA A 34 -3.03 10.74 3.50
C ALA A 34 -2.00 11.65 4.19
N ASN A 35 -1.81 11.45 5.50
CA ASN A 35 -0.92 12.25 6.34
C ASN A 35 0.42 11.55 6.66
N THR A 36 0.71 10.43 6.01
CA THR A 36 2.03 9.78 6.18
C THR A 36 3.12 10.66 5.58
N GLU A 37 4.33 10.62 6.14
CA GLU A 37 5.44 11.42 5.63
C GLU A 37 5.68 11.14 4.14
N TYR A 38 5.59 9.88 3.71
CA TYR A 38 5.74 9.49 2.31
C TYR A 38 4.70 10.14 1.38
N LEU A 39 3.39 9.95 1.63
CA LEU A 39 2.36 10.47 0.72
C LEU A 39 2.18 11.98 0.81
N GLN A 40 2.42 12.58 1.99
CA GLN A 40 2.31 14.02 2.16
C GLN A 40 3.24 14.80 1.21
N ARG A 41 4.37 14.21 0.82
CA ARG A 41 5.33 14.79 -0.14
C ARG A 41 4.79 14.91 -1.57
N PHE A 42 3.80 14.11 -1.95
CA PHE A 42 3.30 14.02 -3.33
C PHE A 42 1.85 14.48 -3.46
N LEU A 43 1.04 14.27 -2.41
CA LEU A 43 -0.41 14.46 -2.45
C LEU A 43 -0.91 15.52 -1.48
N HIS A 44 -0.08 15.97 -0.53
CA HIS A 44 -0.44 17.01 0.44
C HIS A 44 -1.80 16.77 1.12
N GLY A 45 -2.06 15.53 1.55
CA GLY A 45 -3.32 15.13 2.19
C GLY A 45 -4.46 14.75 1.23
N SER A 46 -4.28 14.85 -0.09
CA SER A 46 -5.29 14.43 -1.07
C SER A 46 -5.38 12.91 -1.20
N SER A 47 -6.60 12.39 -1.33
CA SER A 47 -6.89 10.99 -1.71
C SER A 47 -7.36 10.84 -3.16
N ASP A 48 -7.22 11.87 -3.98
CA ASP A 48 -7.67 11.84 -5.38
C ASP A 48 -6.81 10.93 -6.27
N LYS A 49 -7.47 10.01 -6.98
CA LYS A 49 -6.83 9.05 -7.87
C LYS A 49 -6.03 9.68 -9.01
N LYS A 50 -6.51 10.79 -9.60
CA LYS A 50 -5.80 11.43 -10.73
C LYS A 50 -4.54 12.12 -10.25
N LEU A 51 -4.58 12.74 -9.06
CA LEU A 51 -3.40 13.30 -8.41
C LEU A 51 -2.41 12.20 -8.02
N PHE A 52 -2.87 11.06 -7.51
CA PHE A 52 -2.02 9.88 -7.28
C PHE A 52 -1.27 9.47 -8.55
N GLN A 53 -2.00 9.23 -9.64
CA GLN A 53 -1.41 8.81 -10.92
C GLN A 53 -0.41 9.83 -11.50
N LYS A 54 -0.62 11.13 -11.22
CA LYS A 54 0.23 12.20 -11.74
C LYS A 54 1.48 12.44 -10.88
N ASN A 55 1.34 12.36 -9.56
CA ASN A 55 2.32 12.91 -8.63
C ASN A 55 3.14 11.84 -7.89
N VAL A 56 2.61 10.64 -7.68
CA VAL A 56 3.32 9.58 -6.96
C VAL A 56 4.17 8.79 -7.96
N PRO A 57 5.50 8.76 -7.82
CA PRO A 57 6.37 8.07 -8.77
C PRO A 57 6.26 6.56 -8.66
N MET A 58 6.54 5.84 -9.76
CA MET A 58 6.90 4.43 -9.66
C MET A 58 8.29 4.31 -9.04
N VAL A 59 8.41 3.46 -8.02
CA VAL A 59 9.61 3.34 -7.18
C VAL A 59 10.12 1.91 -7.10
N SER A 60 11.41 1.77 -6.80
CA SER A 60 12.07 0.52 -6.44
C SER A 60 12.22 0.39 -4.92
N TYR A 61 12.75 -0.74 -4.44
CA TYR A 61 13.03 -0.93 -3.00
C TYR A 61 14.01 0.12 -2.46
N GLU A 62 15.05 0.49 -3.23
CA GLU A 62 16.08 1.43 -2.77
C GLU A 62 15.51 2.84 -2.51
N ASP A 63 14.46 3.23 -3.24
CA ASP A 63 13.81 4.54 -3.06
C ASP A 63 13.00 4.61 -1.74
N VAL A 64 12.44 3.47 -1.29
CA VAL A 64 11.61 3.38 -0.07
C VAL A 64 12.37 2.86 1.15
N LYS A 65 13.52 2.23 0.95
CA LYS A 65 14.38 1.67 1.99
C LYS A 65 14.68 2.64 3.14
N PRO A 66 14.97 3.94 2.93
CA PRO A 66 15.22 4.86 4.04
C PRO A 66 14.05 4.99 5.00
N TYR A 67 12.80 4.92 4.53
CA TYR A 67 11.61 4.95 5.38
C TYR A 67 11.45 3.65 6.17
N ILE A 68 11.70 2.52 5.52
CA ILE A 68 11.66 1.19 6.14
C ILE A 68 12.69 1.11 7.27
N GLU A 69 13.93 1.52 7.01
CA GLU A 69 15.01 1.51 8.00
C GLU A 69 14.70 2.44 9.19
N ARG A 70 14.11 3.61 8.96
CA ARG A 70 13.68 4.51 10.04
C ARG A 70 12.66 3.85 10.96
N VAL A 71 11.61 3.24 10.39
CA VAL A 71 10.60 2.53 11.19
C VAL A 71 11.22 1.31 11.90
N ALA A 72 12.07 0.54 11.22
CA ALA A 72 12.76 -0.60 11.82
C ALA A 72 13.68 -0.21 12.99
N ASN A 73 14.25 1.00 12.95
CA ASN A 73 15.06 1.58 14.02
C ASN A 73 14.25 2.29 15.10
N GLY A 74 12.91 2.19 15.07
CA GLY A 74 12.02 2.65 16.14
C GLY A 74 11.30 3.96 15.88
N GLU A 75 11.41 4.57 14.69
CA GLU A 75 10.49 5.65 14.33
C GLU A 75 9.05 5.14 14.15
N PRO A 76 8.03 5.98 14.39
CA PRO A 76 6.65 5.52 14.31
C PRO A 76 6.24 5.20 12.86
N SER A 77 5.23 4.34 12.70
CA SER A 77 4.81 3.85 11.37
C SER A 77 4.33 4.95 10.41
N HIS A 78 3.87 6.09 10.92
CA HIS A 78 3.38 7.23 10.11
C HIS A 78 4.43 7.80 9.13
N VAL A 79 5.70 7.40 9.26
CA VAL A 79 6.74 7.63 8.25
C VAL A 79 6.33 7.09 6.87
N ILE A 80 5.62 5.95 6.80
CA ILE A 80 5.19 5.34 5.52
C ILE A 80 3.80 4.68 5.55
N SER A 81 3.24 4.40 6.74
CA SER A 81 1.95 3.74 6.93
C SER A 81 1.09 4.49 7.94
N GLY A 82 -0.18 4.73 7.60
CA GLY A 82 -1.18 5.31 8.49
C GLY A 82 -1.58 4.35 9.63
N GLU A 83 -1.35 3.05 9.44
CA GLU A 83 -1.56 2.00 10.43
C GLU A 83 -0.24 1.53 11.06
N PRO A 84 -0.26 0.99 12.29
CA PRO A 84 0.93 0.42 12.93
C PRO A 84 1.56 -0.72 12.11
N ILE A 85 2.87 -0.64 11.87
CA ILE A 85 3.67 -1.74 11.31
C ILE A 85 3.97 -2.74 12.43
N THR A 86 3.49 -3.98 12.27
CA THR A 86 3.56 -5.02 13.31
C THR A 86 4.68 -6.02 13.08
N TYR A 87 5.16 -6.18 11.84
CA TYR A 87 6.30 -7.02 11.50
C TYR A 87 6.91 -6.60 10.16
N PHE A 88 8.16 -6.98 9.90
CA PHE A 88 8.81 -6.88 8.60
C PHE A 88 8.98 -8.28 8.00
N SER A 89 8.43 -8.51 6.81
CA SER A 89 8.65 -9.74 6.05
C SER A 89 9.93 -9.65 5.23
N LEU A 90 10.82 -10.63 5.43
CA LEU A 90 11.97 -10.82 4.55
C LEU A 90 11.52 -11.51 3.26
N SER A 91 11.72 -10.83 2.13
CA SER A 91 11.51 -11.42 0.81
C SER A 91 12.66 -12.36 0.44
N SER A 92 12.46 -13.25 -0.53
CA SER A 92 13.54 -14.08 -1.08
C SER A 92 14.53 -13.28 -1.95
N GLY A 93 14.13 -12.10 -2.42
CA GLY A 93 14.99 -11.17 -3.16
C GLY A 93 15.93 -10.40 -2.24
N THR A 94 17.11 -10.05 -2.75
CA THR A 94 18.09 -9.19 -2.04
C THR A 94 18.27 -7.89 -2.81
N SER A 95 18.41 -6.78 -2.09
CA SER A 95 18.74 -5.48 -2.69
C SER A 95 20.23 -5.22 -2.45
N GLY A 96 21.02 -5.25 -3.53
CA GLY A 96 22.48 -5.12 -3.44
C GLY A 96 23.20 -6.29 -2.75
N GLY A 97 22.59 -7.50 -2.71
CA GLY A 97 23.22 -8.70 -2.16
C GLY A 97 23.25 -8.79 -0.62
N LYS A 98 22.52 -7.91 0.08
CA LYS A 98 22.38 -7.95 1.54
C LYS A 98 20.99 -8.48 1.90
N GLN A 99 20.96 -9.44 2.83
CA GLN A 99 19.77 -9.88 3.57
C GLN A 99 19.77 -9.24 4.95
#